data_AF-A0A0K1PBH7-F1
#
_entry.id   AF-A0A0K1PBH7-F1
#
_cell.length_a   1.000
_cell.length_b   1.000
_cell.length_c   1.000
_cell.angle_alpha   90.00
_cell.angle_beta   90.00
_cell.angle_gamma   90.00
#
_symmetry.space_group_name_H-M   'P 1'
#
loop_
_entity.id
_entity.type
_entity.pdbx_description
1 polymer ?
#
loop_
_entity_poly.entity_id
_entity_poly.type
_entity_poly.pdbx_seq_one_letter_code
_entity_poly.pdbx_strand_id
1 'polypeptide(L)'
;MELVVPHRRPGPLVPATLVERPNRFLGIVRLADGREVEAHIGDRGRLEELLYPGAELLLSQAASPTRRTSFSVVCARAASGVWVSIDPANANRLVAALLEARELDLPKYASATPEVKLGASRIDFGMSLANGGRLWLEVKSAGAASEGVALFPDAPSERAARHCRELAALARAGEAAAIVLVAQRGDVRAIAPHPVDPEFAKALGEAAAAGVLLRGVAFSVEREGFRYLGPIPVLSPKSRP
;
A
#
# COMPACT_ATOMS: atom_id res chain seq x y z
N MET A 1 -8.12 20.82 6.78
CA MET A 1 -8.03 20.80 5.30
C MET A 1 -7.95 19.34 4.91
N GLU A 2 -8.76 18.91 3.96
CA GLU A 2 -8.78 17.52 3.52
C GLU A 2 -7.46 17.19 2.78
N LEU A 3 -6.69 16.22 3.27
CA LEU A 3 -5.42 15.84 2.66
C LEU A 3 -5.69 15.00 1.41
N VAL A 4 -5.38 15.56 0.25
CA VAL A 4 -5.46 14.88 -1.05
C VAL A 4 -4.06 14.76 -1.65
N VAL A 5 -3.64 13.54 -1.95
CA VAL A 5 -2.35 13.23 -2.58
C VAL A 5 -2.60 12.85 -4.04
N PRO A 6 -2.08 13.61 -5.02
CA PRO A 6 -2.28 13.29 -6.43
C PRO A 6 -1.70 11.93 -6.82
N HIS A 7 -2.30 11.31 -7.84
CA HIS A 7 -1.75 10.11 -8.47
C HIS A 7 -0.28 10.34 -8.87
N ARG A 8 0.58 9.34 -8.67
CA ARG A 8 2.00 9.45 -9.06
C ARG A 8 2.20 9.45 -10.56
N ARG A 9 1.22 8.93 -11.31
CA ARG A 9 1.23 8.85 -12.76
C ARG A 9 0.71 10.18 -13.33
N PRO A 10 1.41 10.79 -14.30
CA PRO A 10 0.97 12.06 -14.87
C PRO A 10 -0.25 11.89 -15.79
N GLY A 11 -1.00 12.98 -15.95
CA GLY A 11 -2.11 13.07 -16.89
C GLY A 11 -3.44 12.51 -16.36
N PRO A 12 -4.55 12.74 -17.08
CA PRO A 12 -5.85 12.22 -16.71
C PRO A 12 -5.89 10.70 -16.84
N LEU A 13 -6.59 10.05 -15.92
CA LEU A 13 -6.82 8.62 -15.99
C LEU A 13 -7.87 8.28 -17.06
N VAL A 14 -7.58 7.27 -17.87
CA VAL A 14 -8.42 6.80 -18.98
C VAL A 14 -9.25 5.60 -18.52
N PRO A 15 -10.59 5.66 -18.59
CA PRO A 15 -11.43 4.50 -18.30
C PRO A 15 -11.23 3.37 -19.31
N ALA A 16 -11.22 2.13 -18.82
CA ALA A 16 -11.13 0.94 -19.65
C ALA A 16 -11.83 -0.25 -18.99
N THR A 17 -11.97 -1.34 -19.73
CA THR A 17 -12.48 -2.62 -19.23
C THR A 17 -11.44 -3.71 -19.45
N LEU A 18 -11.17 -4.53 -18.45
CA LEU A 18 -10.27 -5.68 -18.60
C LEU A 18 -10.91 -6.72 -19.52
N VAL A 19 -10.21 -7.13 -20.57
CA VAL A 19 -10.66 -8.19 -21.50
C VAL A 19 -10.07 -9.52 -21.06
N GLU A 20 -8.75 -9.56 -20.95
CA GLU A 20 -8.01 -10.73 -20.50
C GLU A 20 -6.75 -10.31 -19.75
N ARG A 21 -6.21 -11.24 -18.97
CA ARG A 21 -4.96 -11.04 -18.24
C ARG A 21 -4.01 -12.21 -18.53
N PRO A 22 -3.25 -12.15 -19.63
CA PRO A 22 -2.38 -13.25 -20.05
C PRO A 22 -1.34 -13.66 -19.00
N ASN A 23 -0.90 -12.71 -18.16
CA ASN A 23 -0.03 -12.98 -17.02
C ASN A 23 -0.19 -11.90 -15.95
N ARG A 24 0.49 -12.07 -14.80
CA ARG A 24 0.35 -11.16 -13.65
C ARG A 24 0.69 -9.69 -13.93
N PHE A 25 1.51 -9.39 -14.95
CA PHE A 25 1.99 -8.04 -15.26
C PHE A 25 1.43 -7.43 -16.55
N LEU A 26 0.56 -8.15 -17.27
CA LEU A 26 -0.01 -7.73 -18.56
C LEU A 26 -1.52 -7.96 -18.56
N GLY A 27 -2.28 -6.92 -18.85
CA GLY A 27 -3.70 -6.99 -19.16
C GLY A 27 -3.96 -6.49 -20.57
N ILE A 28 -4.86 -7.15 -21.29
CA ILE A 28 -5.48 -6.60 -22.51
C ILE A 28 -6.74 -5.88 -22.07
N VAL A 29 -6.85 -4.61 -22.42
CA VAL A 29 -7.92 -3.73 -21.95
C VAL A 29 -8.60 -3.06 -23.12
N ARG A 30 -9.92 -2.90 -23.03
CA ARG A 30 -10.74 -2.21 -24.03
C ARG A 30 -10.98 -0.78 -23.58
N LEU A 31 -10.62 0.17 -24.44
CA LEU A 31 -10.85 1.60 -24.24
C LEU A 31 -12.30 1.96 -24.61
N ALA A 32 -12.73 3.18 -24.25
CA ALA A 32 -14.07 3.69 -24.57
C ALA A 32 -14.36 3.78 -26.08
N ASP A 33 -13.33 3.92 -26.92
CA ASP A 33 -13.44 3.92 -28.38
C ASP A 33 -13.46 2.50 -29.00
N GLY A 34 -13.48 1.45 -28.17
CA GLY A 34 -13.54 0.06 -28.60
C GLY A 34 -12.18 -0.57 -28.91
N ARG A 35 -11.08 0.19 -28.95
CA ARG A 35 -9.74 -0.38 -29.20
C ARG A 35 -9.28 -1.24 -28.02
N GLU A 36 -8.67 -2.38 -28.33
CA GLU A 36 -7.98 -3.22 -27.36
C GLU A 36 -6.48 -2.89 -27.35
N VAL A 37 -5.94 -2.65 -26.16
CA VAL A 37 -4.54 -2.23 -25.97
C VAL A 37 -3.90 -3.03 -24.83
N GLU A 38 -2.58 -3.14 -24.86
CA GLU A 38 -1.80 -3.72 -23.77
C GLU A 38 -1.59 -2.70 -22.63
N ALA A 39 -1.90 -3.10 -21.40
CA ALA A 39 -1.65 -2.33 -20.18
C ALA A 39 -0.80 -3.12 -19.19
N HIS A 40 0.19 -2.45 -18.60
CA HIS A 40 1.00 -3.02 -17.53
C HIS A 40 0.25 -3.02 -16.20
N ILE A 41 0.30 -4.13 -15.48
CA ILE A 41 -0.18 -4.28 -14.10
C ILE A 41 1.04 -4.27 -13.19
N GLY A 42 1.11 -3.27 -12.30
CA GLY A 42 2.28 -3.04 -11.43
C GLY A 42 2.29 -3.86 -10.14
N ASP A 43 1.14 -4.44 -9.77
CA ASP A 43 1.01 -5.29 -8.60
C ASP A 43 1.54 -6.71 -8.87
N ARG A 44 2.19 -7.30 -7.86
CA ARG A 44 2.68 -8.69 -7.93
C ARG A 44 1.61 -9.70 -7.53
N GLY A 45 0.60 -9.25 -6.79
CA GLY A 45 -0.54 -10.03 -6.36
C GLY A 45 -1.40 -10.51 -7.51
N ARG A 46 -2.17 -11.56 -7.18
CA ARG A 46 -3.19 -12.07 -8.07
C ARG A 46 -4.38 -11.12 -8.16
N LEU A 47 -4.77 -10.45 -7.08
CA LEU A 47 -5.89 -9.49 -7.09
C LEU A 47 -7.11 -10.00 -7.90
N GLU A 48 -7.44 -11.29 -7.77
CA GLU A 48 -8.45 -11.96 -8.59
C GLU A 48 -9.85 -11.37 -8.35
N GLU A 49 -10.06 -10.76 -7.18
CA GLU A 49 -11.26 -10.03 -6.81
C GLU A 49 -11.38 -8.64 -7.46
N LEU A 50 -10.29 -8.12 -8.06
CA LEU A 50 -10.24 -6.82 -8.74
C LEU A 50 -9.96 -6.93 -10.24
N LEU A 51 -9.26 -7.99 -10.67
CA LEU A 51 -8.72 -8.13 -12.02
C LEU A 51 -9.31 -9.36 -12.72
N TYR A 52 -10.62 -9.34 -12.93
CA TYR A 52 -11.38 -10.34 -13.69
C TYR A 52 -11.85 -9.77 -15.05
N PRO A 53 -12.10 -10.61 -16.08
CA PRO A 53 -12.68 -10.16 -17.34
C PRO A 53 -13.98 -9.37 -17.12
N GLY A 54 -14.05 -8.17 -17.66
CA GLY A 54 -15.16 -7.22 -17.44
C GLY A 54 -14.91 -6.21 -16.31
N ALA A 55 -13.83 -6.32 -15.54
CA ALA A 55 -13.51 -5.36 -14.49
C ALA A 55 -13.30 -3.95 -15.07
N GLU A 56 -13.91 -2.95 -14.45
CA GLU A 56 -13.67 -1.54 -14.79
C GLU A 56 -12.31 -1.10 -14.25
N LEU A 57 -11.53 -0.43 -15.10
CA LEU A 57 -10.18 0.00 -14.82
C LEU A 57 -10.01 1.50 -15.09
N LEU A 58 -9.05 2.09 -14.39
CA LEU A 58 -8.49 3.40 -14.74
C LEU A 58 -7.02 3.22 -15.14
N LEU A 59 -6.66 3.75 -16.30
CA LEU A 59 -5.33 3.62 -16.87
C LEU A 59 -4.59 4.96 -16.87
N SER A 60 -3.28 4.93 -16.65
CA SER A 60 -2.39 6.03 -17.00
C SER A 60 -1.70 5.75 -18.32
N GLN A 61 -1.62 6.74 -19.19
CA GLN A 61 -0.79 6.65 -20.39
C GLN A 61 0.69 6.57 -20.02
N ALA A 62 1.44 5.72 -20.72
CA ALA A 62 2.88 5.64 -20.54
C ALA A 62 3.54 6.95 -21.00
N ALA A 63 4.42 7.50 -20.17
CA ALA A 63 5.16 8.72 -20.50
C ALA A 63 6.22 8.52 -21.59
N SER A 64 6.76 7.29 -21.73
CA SER A 64 7.78 6.99 -22.73
C SER A 64 7.19 6.20 -23.90
N PRO A 65 7.43 6.64 -25.16
CA PRO A 65 7.02 5.89 -26.35
C PRO A 65 7.83 4.59 -26.55
N THR A 66 8.94 4.40 -25.83
CA THR A 66 9.76 3.17 -25.91
C THR A 66 9.26 2.03 -25.04
N ARG A 67 8.23 2.25 -24.22
CA ARG A 67 7.62 1.17 -23.43
C ARG A 67 6.83 0.23 -24.32
N ARG A 68 6.97 -1.07 -24.08
CA ARG A 68 6.18 -2.12 -24.73
C ARG A 68 4.66 -1.91 -24.55
N THR A 69 4.24 -1.53 -23.35
CA THR A 69 2.84 -1.25 -23.05
C THR A 69 2.57 0.25 -23.03
N SER A 70 1.57 0.69 -23.79
CA SER A 70 1.19 2.10 -23.91
C SER A 70 0.45 2.62 -22.67
N PHE A 71 -0.03 1.71 -21.82
CA PHE A 71 -0.78 2.04 -20.61
C PHE A 71 -0.24 1.30 -19.39
N SER A 72 -0.54 1.83 -18.21
CA SER A 72 -0.45 1.10 -16.94
C SER A 72 -1.80 1.17 -16.26
N VAL A 73 -2.26 0.05 -15.73
CA VAL A 73 -3.46 0.02 -14.89
C VAL A 73 -3.11 0.68 -13.56
N VAL A 74 -3.94 1.64 -13.11
CA VAL A 74 -3.72 2.45 -11.90
C VAL A 74 -4.74 2.10 -10.83
N CYS A 75 -6.00 1.97 -11.25
CA CYS A 75 -7.09 1.57 -10.37
C CYS A 75 -7.93 0.47 -11.00
N ALA A 76 -8.53 -0.34 -10.15
CA ALA A 76 -9.60 -1.28 -10.50
C ALA A 76 -10.83 -0.98 -9.64
N ARG A 77 -12.01 -1.16 -10.21
CA ARG A 77 -13.27 -1.00 -9.49
C ARG A 77 -13.55 -2.27 -8.68
N ALA A 78 -13.66 -2.15 -7.37
CA ALA A 78 -14.09 -3.26 -6.52
C ALA A 78 -15.59 -3.50 -6.68
N ALA A 79 -16.05 -4.71 -6.35
CA ALA A 79 -17.48 -5.05 -6.33
C ALA A 79 -18.33 -4.16 -5.40
N SER A 80 -17.70 -3.55 -4.38
CA SER A 80 -18.31 -2.54 -3.50
C SER A 80 -18.59 -1.19 -4.19
N GLY A 81 -18.13 -1.00 -5.42
CA GLY A 81 -18.30 0.24 -6.19
C GLY A 81 -17.21 1.27 -5.96
N VAL A 82 -16.23 1.04 -5.08
CA VAL A 82 -15.10 1.96 -4.88
C VAL A 82 -13.96 1.69 -5.85
N TRP A 83 -13.17 2.73 -6.16
CA TRP A 83 -11.87 2.52 -6.81
C TRP A 83 -10.85 2.03 -5.78
N VAL A 84 -10.05 1.05 -6.19
CA VAL A 84 -8.91 0.52 -5.44
C VAL A 84 -7.66 0.78 -6.25
N SER A 85 -6.62 1.33 -5.62
CA SER A 85 -5.33 1.45 -6.31
C SER A 85 -4.65 0.09 -6.35
N ILE A 86 -4.17 -0.26 -7.53
CA ILE A 86 -3.40 -1.48 -7.77
C ILE A 86 -1.90 -1.15 -7.91
N ASP A 87 -1.48 -0.03 -7.33
CA ASP A 87 -0.11 0.45 -7.38
C ASP A 87 0.47 0.51 -5.96
N PRO A 88 1.13 -0.56 -5.50
CA PRO A 88 1.62 -0.64 -4.13
C PRO A 88 2.68 0.43 -3.81
N ALA A 89 3.35 0.97 -4.82
CA ALA A 89 4.38 1.99 -4.65
C ALA A 89 3.82 3.39 -4.34
N ASN A 90 2.49 3.58 -4.37
CA ASN A 90 1.88 4.79 -3.82
C ASN A 90 1.95 4.83 -2.29
N ALA A 91 1.98 3.69 -1.59
CA ALA A 91 1.93 3.67 -0.13
C ALA A 91 3.03 4.54 0.52
N ASN A 92 4.28 4.46 0.06
CA ASN A 92 5.36 5.30 0.57
C ASN A 92 5.10 6.79 0.33
N ARG A 93 4.52 7.18 -0.83
CA ARG A 93 4.17 8.58 -1.12
C ARG A 93 3.04 9.08 -0.22
N LEU A 94 2.05 8.24 0.03
CA LEU A 94 0.92 8.55 0.92
C LEU A 94 1.41 8.74 2.36
N VAL A 95 2.29 7.85 2.83
CA VAL A 95 2.93 8.00 4.15
C VAL A 95 3.81 9.26 4.20
N ALA A 96 4.60 9.56 3.17
CA ALA A 96 5.39 10.79 3.13
C ALA A 96 4.52 12.04 3.26
N ALA A 97 3.38 12.10 2.57
CA ALA A 97 2.44 13.22 2.67
C ALA A 97 1.82 13.33 4.07
N LEU A 98 1.45 12.20 4.70
CA LEU A 98 0.96 12.20 6.07
C LEU A 98 2.04 12.62 7.09
N LEU A 99 3.30 12.27 6.85
CA LEU A 99 4.41 12.71 7.68
C LEU A 99 4.62 14.22 7.55
N GLU A 100 4.60 14.76 6.33
CA GLU A 100 4.68 16.20 6.10
C GLU A 100 3.53 16.96 6.78
N ALA A 101 2.30 16.45 6.64
CA ALA A 101 1.10 17.02 7.24
C ALA A 101 0.95 16.78 8.76
N ARG A 102 1.83 15.97 9.38
CA ARG A 102 1.75 15.55 10.79
C ARG A 102 0.44 14.84 11.17
N GLU A 103 -0.11 14.05 10.25
CA GLU A 103 -1.40 13.33 10.39
C GLU A 103 -1.24 11.89 10.92
N LEU A 104 -0.02 11.37 11.00
CA LEU A 104 0.26 10.06 11.61
C LEU A 104 0.45 10.19 13.11
N ASP A 105 -0.28 9.37 13.87
CA ASP A 105 -0.08 9.22 15.31
C ASP A 105 1.27 8.54 15.60
N LEU A 106 2.33 9.34 15.67
CA LEU A 106 3.69 8.94 15.95
C LEU A 106 4.29 9.86 17.02
N PRO A 107 5.34 9.43 17.77
CA PRO A 107 6.09 10.31 18.64
C PRO A 107 6.56 11.56 17.89
N LYS A 108 6.55 12.72 18.54
CA LYS A 108 6.96 14.00 17.93
C LYS A 108 8.35 13.89 17.29
N TYR A 109 8.47 14.35 16.04
CA TYR A 109 9.69 14.26 15.25
C TYR A 109 10.03 15.58 14.54
N ALA A 110 11.32 15.81 14.38
CA ALA A 110 11.90 16.97 13.70
C ALA A 110 11.98 16.75 12.19
N SER A 111 12.40 15.56 11.75
CA SER A 111 12.57 15.23 10.33
C SER A 111 12.27 13.76 10.03
N ALA A 112 11.96 13.49 8.77
CA ALA A 112 11.83 12.16 8.20
C ALA A 112 12.64 12.09 6.90
N THR A 113 13.48 11.07 6.77
CA THR A 113 14.32 10.83 5.59
C THR A 113 13.91 9.51 4.95
N PRO A 114 13.56 9.48 3.66
CA PRO A 114 13.18 8.25 2.98
C PRO A 114 14.38 7.35 2.66
N GLU A 115 14.13 6.06 2.43
CA GLU A 115 15.08 5.08 1.87
C GLU A 115 16.41 4.96 2.66
N VAL A 116 16.32 4.92 3.99
CA VAL A 116 17.51 4.89 4.86
C VAL A 116 18.07 3.48 4.97
N LYS A 117 19.40 3.35 4.95
CA LYS A 117 20.08 2.06 5.15
C LYS A 117 19.96 1.62 6.61
N LEU A 118 19.54 0.37 6.82
CA LEU A 118 19.48 -0.28 8.13
C LEU A 118 20.19 -1.63 8.06
N GLY A 119 21.44 -1.69 8.50
CA GLY A 119 22.27 -2.90 8.35
C GLY A 119 22.40 -3.34 6.89
N ALA A 120 21.89 -4.52 6.56
CA ALA A 120 21.86 -5.09 5.20
C ALA A 120 20.57 -4.76 4.42
N SER A 121 19.57 -4.16 5.07
CA SER A 121 18.29 -3.79 4.46
C SER A 121 18.18 -2.26 4.25
N ARG A 122 17.08 -1.85 3.64
CA ARG A 122 16.64 -0.45 3.60
C ARG A 122 15.27 -0.38 4.23
N ILE A 123 15.09 0.63 5.07
CA ILE A 123 13.84 0.98 5.72
C ILE A 123 13.22 2.15 4.95
N ASP A 124 11.89 2.18 4.87
CA ASP A 124 11.20 3.20 4.08
C ASP A 124 11.46 4.62 4.61
N PHE A 125 11.48 4.82 5.93
CA PHE A 125 11.83 6.11 6.54
C PHE A 125 12.65 5.96 7.83
N GLY A 126 13.70 6.77 7.95
CA GLY A 126 14.39 7.05 9.22
C GLY A 126 14.02 8.44 9.73
N MET A 127 13.61 8.55 10.98
CA MET A 127 13.08 9.79 11.55
C MET A 127 13.90 10.22 12.76
N SER A 128 14.13 11.54 12.88
CA SER A 128 14.75 12.16 14.05
C SER A 128 13.66 12.64 14.99
N LEU A 129 13.56 12.07 16.19
CA LEU A 129 12.60 12.45 17.21
C LEU A 129 12.96 13.79 17.84
N ALA A 130 11.96 14.54 18.30
CA ALA A 130 12.17 15.85 18.91
C ALA A 130 12.96 15.80 20.24
N ASN A 131 13.00 14.63 20.88
CA ASN A 131 13.78 14.36 22.09
C ASN A 131 15.23 13.89 21.80
N GLY A 132 15.67 13.93 20.54
CA GLY A 132 17.00 13.46 20.12
C GLY A 132 17.09 11.97 19.79
N GLY A 133 16.02 11.20 19.98
CA GLY A 133 15.95 9.79 19.59
C GLY A 133 15.77 9.57 18.08
N ARG A 134 15.72 8.30 17.68
CA ARG A 134 15.39 7.88 16.30
C ARG A 134 14.12 7.05 16.28
N LEU A 135 13.39 7.12 15.17
CA LEU A 135 12.31 6.21 14.85
C LEU A 135 12.51 5.61 13.45
N TRP A 136 12.40 4.30 13.34
CA TRP A 136 12.47 3.54 12.09
C TRP A 136 11.07 3.17 11.63
N LEU A 137 10.69 3.57 10.42
CA LEU A 137 9.33 3.38 9.92
C LEU A 137 9.34 2.60 8.62
N GLU A 138 8.63 1.46 8.62
CA GLU A 138 8.35 0.66 7.44
C GLU A 138 6.89 0.86 6.97
N VAL A 139 6.66 0.86 5.68
CA VAL A 139 5.37 1.02 5.03
C VAL A 139 4.97 -0.27 4.32
N LYS A 140 3.70 -0.68 4.47
CA LYS A 140 3.12 -1.84 3.79
C LYS A 140 1.84 -1.44 3.06
N SER A 141 1.69 -1.84 1.80
CA SER A 141 0.48 -1.57 1.01
C SER A 141 -0.48 -2.76 1.10
N ALA A 142 -1.66 -2.57 1.69
CA ALA A 142 -2.71 -3.58 1.80
C ALA A 142 -3.77 -3.35 0.70
N GLY A 143 -3.70 -4.14 -0.39
CA GLY A 143 -4.61 -4.03 -1.54
C GLY A 143 -5.81 -4.98 -1.48
N ALA A 144 -5.54 -6.24 -1.10
CA ALA A 144 -6.57 -7.26 -0.94
C ALA A 144 -7.55 -6.87 0.18
N ALA A 145 -8.81 -7.30 0.08
CA ALA A 145 -9.76 -7.16 1.19
C ALA A 145 -10.81 -8.25 1.20
N SER A 146 -11.32 -8.51 2.40
CA SER A 146 -12.44 -9.42 2.63
C SER A 146 -13.31 -8.86 3.76
N GLU A 147 -14.63 -8.85 3.57
CA GLU A 147 -15.61 -8.41 4.57
C GLU A 147 -15.32 -7.03 5.19
N GLY A 148 -14.84 -6.09 4.37
CA GLY A 148 -14.47 -4.73 4.78
C GLY A 148 -13.19 -4.63 5.63
N VAL A 149 -12.32 -5.64 5.57
CA VAL A 149 -10.99 -5.66 6.18
C VAL A 149 -9.94 -5.78 5.08
N ALA A 150 -9.02 -4.82 4.99
CA ALA A 150 -7.87 -4.92 4.09
C ALA A 150 -6.87 -5.96 4.60
N LEU A 151 -6.22 -6.66 3.69
CA LEU A 151 -5.34 -7.79 3.99
C LEU A 151 -3.94 -7.55 3.40
N PHE A 152 -2.92 -7.91 4.18
CA PHE A 152 -1.53 -7.89 3.73
C PHE A 152 -0.74 -9.07 4.34
N PRO A 153 0.16 -9.73 3.59
CA PRO A 153 0.42 -9.53 2.16
C PRO A 153 -0.61 -10.25 1.27
N ASP A 154 -0.56 -9.97 -0.02
CA ASP A 154 -1.34 -10.61 -1.08
C ASP A 154 -0.74 -11.94 -1.58
N ALA A 155 0.52 -12.20 -1.24
CA ALA A 155 1.25 -13.44 -1.45
C ALA A 155 2.33 -13.61 -0.36
N PRO A 156 2.86 -14.83 -0.11
CA PRO A 156 3.91 -15.04 0.88
C PRO A 156 5.13 -14.12 0.63
N SER A 157 5.62 -13.48 1.69
CA SER A 157 6.66 -12.45 1.63
C SER A 157 7.64 -12.58 2.80
N GLU A 158 8.67 -13.41 2.59
CA GLU A 158 9.79 -13.55 3.52
C GLU A 158 10.45 -12.20 3.85
N ARG A 159 10.50 -11.28 2.88
CA ARG A 159 11.01 -9.93 3.07
C ARG A 159 10.17 -9.15 4.08
N ALA A 160 8.85 -9.22 4.01
CA ALA A 160 7.98 -8.51 4.96
C ALA A 160 8.13 -9.07 6.38
N ALA A 161 8.19 -10.40 6.53
CA ALA A 161 8.42 -11.04 7.82
C ALA A 161 9.80 -10.67 8.40
N ARG A 162 10.85 -10.67 7.57
CA ARG A 162 12.21 -10.25 7.98
C ARG A 162 12.23 -8.81 8.49
N HIS A 163 11.62 -7.86 7.77
CA HIS A 163 11.57 -6.46 8.22
C HIS A 163 10.85 -6.30 9.57
N CYS A 164 9.78 -7.08 9.83
CA CYS A 164 9.14 -7.08 11.15
C CYS A 164 10.11 -7.54 12.25
N ARG A 165 10.92 -8.58 12.00
CA ARG A 165 11.92 -9.07 12.96
C ARG A 165 13.06 -8.07 13.19
N GLU A 166 13.53 -7.40 12.13
CA GLU A 166 14.54 -6.33 12.21
C GLU A 166 14.03 -5.18 13.09
N LEU A 167 12.80 -4.71 12.87
CA LEU A 167 12.18 -3.67 13.70
C LEU A 167 11.94 -4.12 15.14
N ALA A 168 11.55 -5.38 15.37
CA ALA A 168 11.40 -5.94 16.71
C ALA A 168 12.75 -5.97 17.46
N ALA A 169 13.85 -6.25 16.77
CA ALA A 169 15.19 -6.23 17.37
C ALA A 169 15.60 -4.80 17.78
N LEU A 170 15.33 -3.82 16.93
CA LEU A 170 15.55 -2.40 17.26
C LEU A 170 14.74 -1.95 18.48
N ALA A 171 13.46 -2.32 18.53
CA ALA A 171 12.59 -2.01 19.66
C ALA A 171 13.11 -2.60 20.99
N ARG A 172 13.56 -3.86 20.97
CA ARG A 172 14.19 -4.50 22.15
C ARG A 172 15.51 -3.85 22.55
N ALA A 173 16.23 -3.25 21.61
CA ALA A 173 17.45 -2.49 21.86
C ALA A 173 17.18 -1.06 22.36
N GLY A 174 15.92 -0.65 22.49
CA GLY A 174 15.53 0.67 23.00
C GLY A 174 15.35 1.75 21.93
N GLU A 175 15.45 1.41 20.64
CA GLU A 175 15.14 2.33 19.55
C GLU A 175 13.63 2.31 19.20
N ALA A 176 13.06 3.44 18.79
CA ALA A 176 11.66 3.46 18.39
C ALA A 176 11.49 2.88 16.96
N ALA A 177 10.41 2.14 16.75
CA ALA A 177 10.09 1.54 15.48
C ALA A 177 8.58 1.60 15.20
N ALA A 178 8.20 1.72 13.94
CA ALA A 178 6.80 1.72 13.50
C ALA A 178 6.61 0.95 12.18
N ILE A 179 5.44 0.36 12.03
CA ILE A 179 4.95 -0.21 10.77
C ILE A 179 3.63 0.48 10.44
N VAL A 180 3.58 1.12 9.28
CA VAL A 180 2.36 1.75 8.75
C VAL A 180 1.79 0.88 7.64
N LEU A 181 0.61 0.31 7.86
CA LEU A 181 -0.16 -0.40 6.85
C LEU A 181 -1.14 0.57 6.18
N VAL A 182 -1.11 0.60 4.85
CA VAL A 182 -1.87 1.56 4.04
C VAL A 182 -2.90 0.81 3.21
N ALA A 183 -4.18 1.04 3.49
CA ALA A 183 -5.27 0.62 2.63
C ALA A 183 -5.51 1.67 1.55
N GLN A 184 -5.20 1.33 0.31
CA GLN A 184 -5.43 2.19 -0.86
C GLN A 184 -6.82 1.97 -1.47
N ARG A 185 -7.84 1.95 -0.60
CA ARG A 185 -9.25 1.70 -0.90
C ARG A 185 -10.13 2.26 0.22
N GLY A 186 -11.31 2.77 -0.14
CA GLY A 186 -12.22 3.47 0.78
C GLY A 186 -13.30 2.62 1.43
N ASP A 187 -13.37 1.31 1.13
CA ASP A 187 -14.42 0.39 1.56
C ASP A 187 -13.99 -0.54 2.72
N VAL A 188 -12.92 -0.17 3.44
CA VAL A 188 -12.39 -0.96 4.56
C VAL A 188 -12.38 -0.17 5.86
N ARG A 189 -12.62 -0.89 6.97
CA ARG A 189 -12.65 -0.33 8.34
C ARG A 189 -11.49 -0.78 9.21
N ALA A 190 -10.68 -1.72 8.74
CA ALA A 190 -9.55 -2.29 9.47
C ALA A 190 -8.54 -2.92 8.50
N ILE A 191 -7.33 -3.18 8.99
CA ILE A 191 -6.31 -3.95 8.27
C ILE A 191 -5.91 -5.16 9.11
N ALA A 192 -5.75 -6.33 8.49
CA ALA A 192 -5.31 -7.55 9.16
C ALA A 192 -4.19 -8.26 8.38
N PRO A 193 -3.33 -9.04 9.04
CA PRO A 193 -2.42 -9.92 8.34
C PRO A 193 -3.21 -10.99 7.57
N HIS A 194 -2.86 -11.19 6.30
CA HIS A 194 -3.53 -12.17 5.46
C HIS A 194 -3.10 -13.60 5.83
N PRO A 195 -4.02 -14.58 5.92
CA PRO A 195 -3.68 -15.99 6.16
C PRO A 195 -2.76 -16.64 5.12
N VAL A 196 -2.51 -15.99 3.99
CA VAL A 196 -1.60 -16.49 2.95
C VAL A 196 -0.15 -16.53 3.44
N ASP A 197 0.18 -15.72 4.45
CA ASP A 197 1.51 -15.67 5.05
C ASP A 197 1.43 -15.71 6.60
N PRO A 198 1.33 -16.93 7.18
CA PRO A 198 1.34 -17.11 8.63
C PRO A 198 2.64 -16.63 9.29
N GLU A 199 3.77 -16.67 8.57
CA GLU A 199 5.07 -16.22 9.08
C GLU A 199 5.11 -14.69 9.22
N PHE A 200 4.56 -13.96 8.25
CA PHE A 200 4.36 -12.53 8.38
C PHE A 200 3.43 -12.21 9.56
N ALA A 201 2.30 -12.91 9.68
CA ALA A 201 1.34 -12.69 10.75
C ALA A 201 1.98 -12.86 12.15
N LYS A 202 2.78 -13.92 12.31
CA LYS A 202 3.56 -14.18 13.52
C LYS A 202 4.59 -13.08 13.77
N ALA A 203 5.40 -12.73 12.77
CA ALA A 203 6.44 -11.72 12.91
C ALA A 203 5.89 -10.32 13.23
N LEU A 204 4.73 -9.96 12.66
CA LEU A 204 4.02 -8.70 12.96
C LEU A 204 3.56 -8.68 14.42
N GLY A 205 3.00 -9.79 14.92
CA GLY A 205 2.61 -9.94 16.33
C GLY A 205 3.80 -9.85 17.29
N GLU A 206 4.92 -10.48 16.95
CA GLU A 206 6.18 -10.40 17.73
C GLU A 206 6.76 -8.98 17.73
N ALA A 207 6.67 -8.26 16.61
CA ALA A 207 7.08 -6.86 16.52
C ALA A 207 6.22 -5.96 17.42
N ALA A 208 4.90 -6.10 17.37
CA ALA A 208 3.99 -5.36 18.25
C ALA A 208 4.29 -5.65 19.73
N ALA A 209 4.50 -6.93 20.10
CA ALA A 209 4.84 -7.31 21.46
C ALA A 209 6.22 -6.77 21.92
N ALA A 210 7.13 -6.52 20.99
CA ALA A 210 8.42 -5.89 21.26
C ALA A 210 8.36 -4.36 21.40
N GLY A 211 7.19 -3.74 21.18
CA GLY A 211 7.00 -2.29 21.28
C GLY A 211 7.01 -1.55 19.94
N VAL A 212 7.02 -2.26 18.80
CA VAL A 212 6.87 -1.62 17.48
C VAL A 212 5.45 -1.06 17.33
N LEU A 213 5.34 0.22 16.99
CA LEU A 213 4.05 0.88 16.77
C LEU A 213 3.41 0.39 15.48
N LEU A 214 2.23 -0.22 15.58
CA LEU A 214 1.43 -0.54 14.40
C LEU A 214 0.43 0.60 14.14
N ARG A 215 0.39 1.08 12.90
CA ARG A 215 -0.56 2.09 12.44
C ARG A 215 -1.23 1.63 11.16
N GLY A 216 -2.54 1.77 11.08
CA GLY A 216 -3.33 1.52 9.88
C GLY A 216 -3.91 2.83 9.39
N VAL A 217 -3.89 3.07 8.10
CA VAL A 217 -4.48 4.25 7.45
C VAL A 217 -5.26 3.84 6.21
N ALA A 218 -6.36 4.54 5.95
CA ALA A 218 -7.18 4.32 4.76
C ALA A 218 -7.20 5.56 3.86
N PHE A 219 -7.28 5.31 2.56
CA PHE A 219 -7.46 6.32 1.54
C PHE A 219 -8.59 5.93 0.60
N SER A 220 -9.49 6.86 0.29
CA SER A 220 -10.36 6.72 -0.87
C SER A 220 -9.58 7.07 -2.13
N VAL A 221 -9.75 6.26 -3.17
CA VAL A 221 -9.14 6.52 -4.47
C VAL A 221 -10.14 7.22 -5.37
N GLU A 222 -9.72 8.34 -5.93
CA GLU A 222 -10.50 9.20 -6.81
C GLU A 222 -9.78 9.37 -8.14
N ARG A 223 -10.39 10.10 -9.08
CA ARG A 223 -9.77 10.34 -10.39
C ARG A 223 -8.51 11.20 -10.28
N GLU A 224 -8.50 12.14 -9.33
CA GLU A 224 -7.45 13.13 -9.14
C GLU A 224 -6.34 12.63 -8.20
N GLY A 225 -6.64 11.64 -7.34
CA GLY A 225 -5.67 11.11 -6.40
C GLY A 225 -6.26 10.29 -5.27
N PHE A 226 -5.68 10.47 -4.10
CA PHE A 226 -5.97 9.75 -2.88
C PHE A 226 -6.38 10.74 -1.80
N ARG A 227 -7.58 10.57 -1.27
CA ARG A 227 -8.07 11.35 -0.14
C ARG A 227 -7.92 10.55 1.14
N TYR A 228 -7.25 11.14 2.13
CA TYR A 228 -7.02 10.50 3.43
C TYR A 228 -8.34 10.37 4.20
N LEU A 229 -8.67 9.15 4.63
CA LEU A 229 -9.90 8.86 5.40
C LEU A 229 -9.65 8.77 6.91
N GLY A 230 -8.39 8.88 7.34
CA GLY A 230 -8.02 8.75 8.74
C GLY A 230 -7.40 7.38 9.09
N PRO A 231 -7.09 7.21 10.39
CA PRO A 231 -6.55 5.96 10.91
C PRO A 231 -7.63 4.88 10.95
N ILE A 232 -7.22 3.63 10.72
CA ILE A 232 -8.05 2.44 10.92
C ILE A 232 -7.29 1.41 11.76
N PRO A 233 -7.97 0.60 12.58
CA PRO A 233 -7.33 -0.39 13.43
C PRO A 233 -6.54 -1.44 12.62
N VAL A 234 -5.38 -1.82 13.15
CA VAL A 234 -4.63 -2.99 12.70
C VAL A 234 -4.99 -4.14 13.62
N LEU A 235 -5.64 -5.17 13.08
CA LEU A 235 -6.07 -6.34 13.83
C LEU A 235 -4.89 -7.28 14.05
N SER A 236 -4.74 -7.75 15.29
CA SER A 236 -3.78 -8.79 15.64
C SER A 236 -4.31 -10.16 15.20
N PRO A 237 -3.44 -11.14 14.90
CA PRO A 237 -3.88 -12.53 14.71
C PRO A 237 -4.69 -13.08 15.90
N LYS A 238 -4.50 -12.54 17.11
CA LYS A 238 -5.21 -12.94 18.33
C LYS A 238 -6.59 -12.28 18.50
N SER A 239 -7.03 -11.42 17.57
CA SER A 239 -8.27 -10.64 17.70
C SER A 239 -9.33 -10.99 16.67
N ARG A 240 -9.34 -12.22 16.12
CA ARG A 240 -10.56 -12.76 15.51
C ARG A 240 -11.41 -13.39 16.64
N PRO A 241 -12.69 -13.03 16.76
CA PRO A 241 -13.61 -13.71 17.67
C PRO A 241 -13.75 -15.19 17.32
#